data_AF-A0A8S2T8P8-F1
#
_entry.id   AF-A0A8S2T8P8-F1
#
_cell.length_a   1.000
_cell.length_b   1.000
_cell.length_c   1.000
_cell.angle_alpha   90.00
_cell.angle_beta   90.00
_cell.angle_gamma   90.00
#
_symmetry.space_group_name_H-M   'P 1'
#
loop_
_entity.id
_entity.type
_entity.pdbx_description
1 polymer ?
#
loop_
_entity_poly.entity_id
_entity_poly.type
_entity_poly.pdbx_seq_one_letter_code
_entity_poly.pdbx_strand_id
1 'polypeptide(L)'
;SKNIPISGPLIQAQAREIRRQLGGANPDEFKASNGWLEKFRTRHNIQYRTICGESAAVDIATVEEWRDRLSSIIDEYDPNDVYNADETGLFRYCKDFLKSSVSC
;
A
#
# COMPACT_ATOMS: atom_id res chain seq x y z
N SER A 1 -4.71 15.66 8.83
CA SER A 1 -3.44 14.97 8.53
C SER A 1 -3.33 14.85 7.02
N LYS A 2 -2.25 15.30 6.37
CA LYS A 2 -2.07 15.04 4.94
C LYS A 2 -1.62 13.58 4.81
N ASN A 3 -2.43 12.71 4.21
CA ASN A 3 -2.12 11.29 3.96
C ASN A 3 -1.09 11.16 2.84
N ILE A 4 0.09 11.75 3.02
CA ILE A 4 1.15 11.70 2.01
C ILE A 4 1.77 10.31 2.05
N PRO A 5 1.76 9.55 0.94
CA PRO A 5 2.43 8.25 0.89
C PRO A 5 3.93 8.46 1.12
N ILE A 6 4.44 7.90 2.22
CA ILE A 6 5.87 7.93 2.54
C ILE A 6 6.56 6.82 1.75
N SER A 7 7.34 7.22 0.75
CA SER A 7 8.07 6.29 -0.10
C SER A 7 9.43 5.91 0.51
N GLY A 8 9.96 4.75 0.13
CA GLY A 8 11.31 4.33 0.52
C GLY A 8 12.41 5.32 0.17
N PRO A 9 12.44 5.90 -1.04
CA PRO A 9 13.39 6.96 -1.39
C PRO A 9 13.32 8.17 -0.46
N LEU A 10 12.12 8.56 0.01
CA LEU A 10 11.94 9.67 0.94
C LEU A 10 12.55 9.34 2.31
N ILE A 11 12.33 8.12 2.82
CA ILE A 11 12.94 7.64 4.07
C ILE A 11 14.47 7.63 3.95
N GLN A 12 15.00 7.14 2.84
CA GLN A 12 16.45 7.10 2.60
C GLN A 12 17.06 8.50 2.53
N ALA A 13 16.38 9.46 1.88
CA ALA A 13 16.81 10.85 1.84
C ALA A 13 16.84 11.48 3.24
N GLN A 14 15.76 11.31 4.01
CA GLN A 14 15.69 11.83 5.38
C GLN A 14 16.75 11.21 6.29
N ALA A 15 17.01 9.91 6.14
CA ALA A 15 18.02 9.22 6.93
C ALA A 15 19.45 9.75 6.66
N ARG A 16 19.77 10.05 5.39
CA ARG A 16 21.06 10.69 5.03
C ARG A 16 21.17 12.10 5.60
N GLU A 17 20.09 12.87 5.59
CA GLU A 17 20.08 14.21 6.16
C GLU A 17 20.28 14.20 7.68
N ILE A 18 19.60 13.30 8.39
CA ILE A 18 19.81 13.10 9.83
C ILE A 18 21.26 12.71 10.10
N ARG A 19 21.85 11.82 9.29
CA ARG A 19 23.27 11.46 9.44
C ARG A 19 24.18 12.67 9.30
N ARG A 20 23.91 13.56 8.33
CA ARG A 20 24.68 14.80 8.14
C ARG A 20 24.58 15.70 9.37
N GLN A 21 23.38 15.84 9.94
CA GLN A 21 23.14 16.64 11.16
C GLN A 21 23.85 16.05 12.39
N LEU A 22 24.01 14.74 12.47
CA LEU A 22 24.74 14.05 13.52
C LEU A 22 26.28 14.09 13.34
N GLY A 23 26.79 14.88 12.38
CA GLY A 23 28.23 15.04 12.16
C GLY A 23 28.86 14.01 11.21
N GLY A 24 28.05 13.25 10.47
CA GLY A 24 28.54 12.41 9.38
C GLY A 24 29.06 13.28 8.22
N ALA A 25 30.33 13.64 8.25
CA ALA A 25 30.95 14.53 7.28
C ALA A 25 31.18 13.88 5.91
N ASN A 26 31.26 12.54 5.85
CA ASN A 26 31.52 11.81 4.61
C ASN A 26 30.23 11.15 4.07
N PRO A 27 29.78 11.51 2.84
CA PRO A 27 28.64 10.87 2.18
C PRO A 27 28.78 9.35 2.01
N ASP A 28 30.00 8.84 1.95
CA ASP A 28 30.26 7.39 1.80
C ASP A 28 30.03 6.58 3.07
N GLU A 29 29.96 7.24 4.24
CA GLU A 29 29.87 6.57 5.53
C GLU A 29 28.48 5.95 5.78
N PHE A 30 27.43 6.56 5.20
CA PHE A 30 26.07 6.07 5.31
C PHE A 30 25.27 6.31 4.03
N LYS A 31 25.06 5.22 3.28
CA LYS A 31 24.40 5.28 1.98
C LYS A 31 22.87 5.21 2.05
N ALA A 32 22.32 4.88 3.22
CA ALA A 32 20.91 4.51 3.39
C ALA A 32 20.47 3.50 2.30
N SER A 33 21.25 2.43 2.12
CA SER A 33 21.04 1.44 1.05
C SER A 33 19.70 0.72 1.16
N ASN A 34 19.28 0.02 0.10
CA ASN A 34 18.05 -0.77 0.12
C ASN A 34 18.09 -1.85 1.23
N GLY A 35 19.24 -2.49 1.45
CA GLY A 35 19.40 -3.45 2.55
C GLY A 35 19.33 -2.81 3.94
N TRP A 36 19.78 -1.56 4.09
CA TRP A 36 19.56 -0.81 5.34
C TRP A 36 18.08 -0.51 5.55
N LEU A 37 17.39 -0.03 4.50
CA LEU A 37 15.96 0.30 4.54
C LEU A 37 15.12 -0.94 4.88
N GLU A 38 15.44 -2.09 4.30
CA GLU A 38 14.76 -3.36 4.61
C GLU A 38 14.94 -3.77 6.07
N LYS A 39 16.18 -3.73 6.58
CA LYS A 39 16.45 -4.06 7.99
C LYS A 39 15.80 -3.08 8.96
N PHE A 40 15.83 -1.79 8.64
CA PHE A 40 15.16 -0.73 9.40
C PHE A 40 13.66 -1.01 9.47
N ARG A 41 13.06 -1.32 8.32
CA ARG A 41 11.65 -1.66 8.19
C ARG A 41 11.29 -2.89 9.05
N THR A 42 12.04 -3.97 8.93
CA THR A 42 11.82 -5.21 9.68
C THR A 42 11.96 -4.99 11.18
N ARG A 43 12.97 -4.25 11.63
CA ARG A 43 13.20 -3.95 13.06
C ARG A 43 12.08 -3.14 13.69
N HIS A 44 11.49 -2.21 12.93
CA HIS A 44 10.45 -1.32 13.40
C HIS A 44 9.04 -1.73 12.96
N ASN A 45 8.88 -2.93 12.40
CA ASN A 45 7.62 -3.47 11.89
C ASN A 45 6.87 -2.50 10.95
N ILE A 46 7.61 -1.76 10.11
CA ILE A 46 7.02 -0.84 9.13
C ILE A 46 6.53 -1.68 7.94
N GLN A 47 5.28 -1.49 7.54
CA GLN A 47 4.72 -2.20 6.38
C GLN A 47 4.56 -1.23 5.23
N TYR A 48 5.12 -1.57 4.07
CA TYR A 48 4.73 -0.89 2.83
C TYR A 48 3.34 -1.39 2.48
N ARG A 49 2.38 -0.47 2.50
CA ARG A 49 1.11 -0.68 1.85
C ARG A 49 1.22 0.01 0.50
N THR A 50 1.11 -0.76 -0.58
CA THR A 50 0.72 -0.16 -1.84
C THR A 50 -0.65 0.43 -1.59
N ILE A 51 -0.80 1.74 -1.77
CA ILE A 51 -2.13 2.33 -1.90
C ILE A 51 -2.64 1.83 -3.26
N CYS A 52 -3.16 0.60 -3.29
CA CYS A 52 -3.96 0.11 -4.40
C CYS A 52 -5.25 0.90 -4.34
N GLY A 53 -5.25 2.05 -5.00
CA GLY A 53 -6.34 2.97 -5.01
C GLY A 53 -6.11 3.91 -6.17
N GLU A 54 -6.67 3.55 -7.32
CA GLU A 54 -6.87 4.47 -8.45
C GLU A 54 -7.62 5.75 -8.03
N SER A 55 -8.11 5.83 -6.79
CA SER A 55 -8.69 7.01 -6.15
C SER A 55 -7.84 8.29 -6.20
N ALA A 56 -6.54 8.22 -6.52
CA ALA A 56 -5.69 9.42 -6.60
C ALA A 56 -5.79 10.17 -7.95
N ALA A 57 -6.44 9.61 -8.98
CA ALA A 57 -6.47 10.18 -10.33
C ALA A 57 -7.86 10.29 -10.97
N VAL A 58 -8.95 9.96 -10.26
CA VAL A 58 -10.31 10.03 -10.80
C VAL A 58 -10.91 11.40 -10.51
N ASP A 59 -11.42 12.05 -11.56
CA ASP A 59 -12.15 13.31 -11.47
C ASP A 59 -13.48 13.13 -10.71
N ILE A 60 -13.83 14.07 -9.83
CA ILE A 60 -15.00 13.97 -8.95
C ILE A 60 -16.29 13.92 -9.77
N ALA A 61 -16.36 14.65 -10.90
CA ALA A 61 -17.54 14.60 -11.76
C ALA A 61 -17.71 13.22 -12.41
N THR A 62 -16.60 12.57 -12.77
CA THR A 62 -16.60 11.18 -13.24
C THR A 62 -17.10 10.23 -12.14
N VAL A 63 -16.69 10.41 -10.88
CA VAL A 63 -17.19 9.57 -9.77
C VAL A 63 -18.70 9.71 -9.57
N GLU A 64 -19.25 10.92 -9.59
CA GLU A 64 -20.69 11.15 -9.44
C GLU A 64 -21.49 10.55 -10.60
N GLU A 65 -21.03 10.73 -11.85
CA GLU A 65 -21.66 10.11 -13.02
C GLU A 65 -21.69 8.58 -12.91
N TRP A 66 -20.56 7.99 -12.55
CA TRP A 66 -20.48 6.53 -12.38
C TRP A 66 -21.30 6.04 -11.22
N ARG A 67 -21.45 6.81 -10.12
CA ARG A 67 -22.30 6.42 -8.99
C ARG A 67 -23.76 6.29 -9.41
N ASP A 68 -24.29 7.28 -10.11
CA ASP A 68 -25.68 7.30 -10.54
C ASP A 68 -25.95 6.22 -11.60
N ARG A 69 -24.99 5.99 -12.50
CA ARG A 69 -25.02 4.91 -13.48
C ARG A 69 -24.96 3.53 -12.82
N LEU A 70 -24.12 3.34 -11.80
CA LEU A 70 -23.99 2.07 -11.10
C LEU A 70 -25.29 1.70 -10.36
N SER A 71 -25.95 2.69 -9.74
CA SER A 71 -27.24 2.49 -9.08
C SER A 71 -28.28 1.98 -10.08
N SER A 72 -28.36 2.60 -11.25
CA SER A 72 -29.30 2.20 -12.30
C SER A 72 -29.06 0.76 -12.77
N ILE A 73 -27.79 0.35 -12.88
CA ILE A 73 -27.41 -1.01 -13.28
C ILE A 73 -27.76 -2.01 -12.18
N ILE A 74 -27.47 -1.70 -10.92
CA ILE A 74 -27.73 -2.59 -9.78
C ILE A 74 -29.23 -2.85 -9.61
N ASP A 75 -30.07 -1.84 -9.85
CA ASP A 75 -31.53 -1.96 -9.77
C ASP A 75 -32.13 -2.94 -10.80
N GLU A 76 -31.38 -3.30 -11.86
CA GLU A 76 -31.79 -4.32 -12.83
C GLU A 76 -31.55 -5.76 -12.36
N TYR A 77 -30.79 -5.95 -11.27
CA TYR A 77 -30.45 -7.26 -10.71
C TYR A 77 -31.15 -7.51 -9.37
N ASP A 78 -31.42 -8.78 -9.06
CA ASP A 78 -31.87 -9.16 -7.73
C ASP A 78 -30.74 -8.87 -6.72
N PRO A 79 -31.02 -8.34 -5.52
CA PRO A 79 -29.99 -8.08 -4.52
C PRO A 79 -29.14 -9.31 -4.17
N ASN A 80 -29.65 -10.53 -4.34
CA ASN A 80 -28.89 -11.78 -4.13
C ASN A 80 -27.88 -12.08 -5.25
N ASP A 81 -27.96 -11.39 -6.39
CA ASP A 81 -27.06 -11.52 -7.53
C ASP A 81 -26.00 -10.40 -7.59
N VAL A 82 -25.98 -9.50 -6.62
CA VAL A 82 -25.02 -8.38 -6.53
C VAL A 82 -23.85 -8.77 -5.63
N TYR A 83 -22.71 -9.10 -6.24
CA TYR A 83 -21.49 -9.50 -5.53
C TYR A 83 -20.40 -8.43 -5.64
N ASN A 84 -19.73 -8.10 -4.52
CA ASN A 84 -18.51 -7.30 -4.52
C ASN A 84 -17.30 -8.20 -4.82
N ALA A 85 -16.49 -7.85 -5.83
CA ALA A 85 -15.26 -8.53 -6.17
C ALA A 85 -14.10 -7.53 -6.19
N ASP A 86 -13.75 -6.98 -5.03
CA ASP A 86 -12.68 -5.98 -4.90
C ASP A 86 -11.26 -6.58 -4.83
N GLU A 87 -11.14 -7.86 -4.47
CA GLU A 87 -9.85 -8.54 -4.35
C GLU A 87 -9.88 -9.93 -5.01
N THR A 88 -9.36 -10.04 -6.24
CA THR A 88 -8.95 -11.34 -6.80
C THR A 88 -7.48 -11.60 -6.46
N GLY A 89 -7.23 -12.02 -5.21
CA GLY A 89 -5.92 -12.51 -4.79
C GLY A 89 -5.61 -13.84 -5.47
N LEU A 90 -4.75 -13.84 -6.50
CA LEU A 90 -4.26 -15.06 -7.14
C LEU A 90 -3.33 -15.82 -6.18
N PHE A 91 -3.89 -16.62 -5.27
CA PHE A 91 -3.13 -17.53 -4.41
C PHE A 91 -2.54 -18.67 -5.25
N ARG A 92 -1.28 -18.54 -5.66
CA ARG A 92 -0.48 -19.68 -6.11
C ARG A 92 -0.19 -20.57 -4.90
N TYR A 93 -0.95 -21.66 -4.76
CA TYR A 93 -0.67 -22.72 -3.80
C TYR A 93 0.66 -23.41 -4.17
N CYS A 94 1.77 -22.95 -3.59
CA CYS A 94 2.89 -23.85 -3.35
C CYS A 94 2.46 -24.76 -2.19
N LYS A 95 2.46 -26.07 -2.47
CA LYS A 95 2.14 -27.10 -1.49
C LYS A 95 3.07 -27.01 -0.27
N ASP A 96 2.50 -27.45 0.84
CA ASP A 96 3.16 -27.86 2.08
C ASP A 96 3.55 -26.72 3.03
N PHE A 97 2.70 -26.42 4.01
CA PHE A 97 2.87 -26.84 5.42
C PHE A 97 1.87 -26.13 6.35
N LEU A 98 1.00 -26.93 6.99
CA LEU A 98 0.23 -26.72 8.24
C LEU A 98 -0.73 -25.52 8.31
N LYS A 99 -2.05 -25.71 8.11
CA LYS A 99 -3.03 -26.18 9.12
C LYS A 99 -2.77 -25.67 10.56
N SER A 100 -3.34 -24.50 10.86
CA SER A 100 -4.05 -24.20 12.11
C SER A 100 -4.91 -22.96 11.82
N SER A 101 -6.16 -23.13 11.40
CA SER A 101 -7.32 -23.13 12.31
C SER A 101 -7.65 -21.74 12.86
N VAL A 102 -8.70 -21.15 12.25
CA VAL A 102 -9.82 -20.36 12.83
C VAL A 102 -9.47 -19.08 13.61
N SER A 103 -10.31 -18.06 13.75
CA SER A 103 -11.70 -17.76 13.37
C SER A 103 -11.84 -16.26 13.66
N CYS A 104 -12.62 -15.54 12.83
CA CYS A 104 -13.17 -14.21 13.11
C CYS A 104 -12.18 -13.04 13.19
#